data_AF-A0A956DMH3-F1
#
_entry.id   AF-A0A956DMH3-F1
#
_cell.length_a   1.000
_cell.length_b   1.000
_cell.length_c   1.000
_cell.angle_alpha   90.00
_cell.angle_beta   90.00
_cell.angle_gamma   90.00
#
_symmetry.space_group_name_H-M   'P 1'
#
loop_
_entity.id
_entity.type
_entity.pdbx_description
1 polymer ?
#
loop_
_entity_poly.entity_id
_entity_poly.type
_entity_poly.pdbx_seq_one_letter_code
_entity_poly.pdbx_strand_id
1 'polypeptide(L)'
;MAADLGLGNSFDDPDITYVVSLDDDGYYWFLYPYFEKANLDRRRELVDLYGGAVLDDYQLDRFEEELREARFDAANRPEGWAVLTGWNAHRCKDFEIRKPVVREQLLKLIDQLLELVSDARAKQLKVIVSGD
;
A
#
# COMPACT_ATOMS: atom_id res chain seq x y z
N MET A 1 13.14 1.03 5.36
CA MET A 1 12.15 2.01 4.87
C MET A 1 10.81 1.33 4.99
N ALA A 2 9.89 2.01 5.64
CA ALA A 2 8.52 1.56 5.78
C ALA A 2 7.58 2.75 5.51
N ALA A 3 6.36 2.47 5.09
CA ALA A 3 5.25 3.40 5.10
C ALA A 3 4.23 2.94 6.14
N ASP A 4 3.96 3.79 7.12
CA ASP A 4 2.92 3.56 8.12
C ASP A 4 1.63 4.26 7.69
N LEU A 5 0.52 3.52 7.79
CA LEU A 5 -0.82 3.99 7.47
C LEU A 5 -1.68 4.00 8.72
N GLY A 6 -2.32 5.14 8.95
CA GLY A 6 -3.15 5.38 10.13
C GLY A 6 -4.38 6.23 9.85
N LEU A 7 -5.17 6.43 10.89
CA LEU A 7 -6.36 7.28 10.85
C LEU A 7 -6.07 8.62 11.54
N GLY A 8 -6.49 9.72 10.91
CA GLY A 8 -6.39 11.06 11.49
C GLY A 8 -7.14 12.10 10.67
N ASN A 9 -7.18 13.34 11.17
CA ASN A 9 -7.81 14.46 10.46
C ASN A 9 -6.84 15.17 9.51
N SER A 10 -5.54 15.11 9.81
CA SER A 10 -4.47 15.75 9.05
C SER A 10 -3.11 15.13 9.40
N PHE A 11 -2.06 15.53 8.69
CA PHE A 11 -0.68 15.10 8.96
C PHE A 11 -0.16 15.47 10.35
N ASP A 12 -0.57 16.63 10.86
CA ASP A 12 -0.10 17.16 12.15
C ASP A 12 -1.00 16.73 13.31
N ASP A 13 -1.93 15.79 13.07
CA ASP A 13 -2.87 15.32 14.08
C ASP A 13 -2.10 14.50 15.14
N PRO A 14 -2.05 14.95 16.41
CA PRO A 14 -1.31 14.25 17.46
C PRO A 14 -1.93 12.90 17.84
N ASP A 15 -3.17 12.64 17.42
CA ASP A 15 -3.93 11.44 17.76
C ASP A 15 -3.94 10.40 16.61
N ILE A 16 -3.04 10.54 15.61
CA ILE A 16 -2.93 9.55 14.53
C ILE A 16 -2.66 8.18 15.12
N THR A 17 -3.54 7.24 14.78
CA THR A 17 -3.38 5.83 15.15
C THR A 17 -2.94 5.05 13.93
N TYR A 18 -1.64 4.75 13.85
CA TYR A 18 -1.07 3.88 12.82
C TYR A 18 -1.43 2.43 13.09
N VAL A 19 -1.97 1.75 12.07
CA VAL A 19 -2.52 0.39 12.19
C VAL A 19 -1.96 -0.60 11.17
N VAL A 20 -1.39 -0.10 10.08
CA VAL A 20 -0.73 -0.91 9.04
C VAL A 20 0.65 -0.31 8.78
N SER A 21 1.65 -1.17 8.67
CA SER A 21 3.01 -0.80 8.25
C SER A 21 3.39 -1.62 7.03
N LEU A 22 3.99 -0.96 6.04
CA LEU A 22 4.44 -1.55 4.78
C LEU A 22 5.95 -1.37 4.65
N ASP A 23 6.71 -2.45 4.81
CA ASP A 23 8.14 -2.43 4.58
C ASP A 23 8.49 -2.41 3.08
N ASP A 24 9.68 -1.92 2.74
CA ASP A 24 10.30 -2.16 1.42
C ASP A 24 10.53 -3.66 1.20
N ASP A 25 9.49 -4.39 0.80
CA ASP A 25 9.49 -5.82 0.62
C ASP A 25 8.59 -6.31 -0.54
N GLY A 26 8.49 -7.63 -0.72
CA GLY A 26 7.69 -8.19 -1.80
C GLY A 26 6.20 -7.83 -1.71
N TYR A 27 5.68 -7.57 -0.52
CA TYR A 27 4.27 -7.23 -0.30
C TYR A 27 4.01 -5.79 -0.75
N TYR A 28 4.83 -4.83 -0.33
CA TYR A 28 4.74 -3.44 -0.80
C TYR A 28 4.85 -3.37 -2.32
N TRP A 29 5.89 -3.99 -2.90
CA TRP A 29 6.12 -3.92 -4.34
C TRP A 29 5.07 -4.67 -5.17
N PHE A 30 4.35 -5.64 -4.59
CA PHE A 30 3.17 -6.21 -5.23
C PHE A 30 2.02 -5.21 -5.29
N LEU A 31 1.81 -4.45 -4.21
CA LEU A 31 0.70 -3.50 -4.09
C LEU A 31 0.96 -2.16 -4.79
N TYR A 32 2.23 -1.78 -4.95
CA TYR A 32 2.65 -0.50 -5.54
C TYR A 32 1.94 -0.14 -6.86
N PRO A 33 1.78 -1.05 -7.85
CA PRO A 33 1.05 -0.72 -9.07
C PRO A 33 -0.42 -0.34 -8.84
N TYR A 34 -1.06 -0.88 -7.81
CA TYR A 34 -2.44 -0.55 -7.44
C TYR A 34 -2.52 0.79 -6.71
N PHE A 35 -1.52 1.12 -5.90
CA PHE A 35 -1.39 2.46 -5.30
C PHE A 35 -1.25 3.53 -6.38
N GLU A 36 -0.42 3.28 -7.40
CA GLU A 36 -0.24 4.17 -8.54
C GLU A 36 -1.51 4.34 -9.38
N LYS A 37 -2.30 3.27 -9.57
CA LYS A 37 -3.60 3.34 -10.27
C LYS A 37 -4.67 4.10 -9.47
N ALA A 38 -4.64 3.97 -8.15
CA ALA A 38 -5.57 4.66 -7.26
C ALA A 38 -5.30 6.17 -7.21
N ASN A 39 -4.03 6.56 -7.42
CA ASN A 39 -3.56 7.91 -7.24
C ASN A 39 -4.15 8.92 -8.24
N LEU A 40 -4.81 9.95 -7.71
CA LEU A 40 -5.36 11.04 -8.52
C LEU A 40 -4.29 12.08 -8.91
N ASP A 41 -3.25 12.25 -8.08
CA ASP A 41 -2.13 13.15 -8.37
C ASP A 41 -0.89 12.37 -8.81
N ARG A 42 -0.69 12.28 -10.13
CA ARG A 42 0.47 11.59 -10.73
C ARG A 42 1.83 12.23 -10.47
N ARG A 43 1.90 13.33 -9.71
CA ARG A 43 3.17 14.00 -9.37
C ARG A 43 3.77 13.50 -8.06
N ARG A 44 3.02 12.72 -7.29
CA ARG A 44 3.41 12.18 -5.98
C ARG A 44 3.01 10.73 -5.93
N GLU A 45 3.60 9.94 -5.04
CA GLU A 45 3.13 8.58 -4.81
C GLU A 45 2.01 8.59 -3.77
N LEU A 46 1.00 7.73 -3.94
CA LEU A 46 -0.12 7.64 -3.00
C LEU A 46 0.29 7.00 -1.67
N VAL A 47 1.14 5.97 -1.75
CA VAL A 47 1.72 5.29 -0.60
C VAL A 47 3.24 5.23 -0.82
N ASP A 48 3.89 6.31 -0.40
CA ASP A 48 5.33 6.53 -0.54
C ASP A 48 6.06 5.99 0.70
N LEU A 49 7.14 5.22 0.49
CA LEU A 49 8.00 4.73 1.58
C LEU A 49 8.89 5.82 2.21
N TYR A 50 9.00 6.99 1.56
CA TYR A 50 9.85 8.11 1.96
C TYR A 50 9.08 9.42 2.14
N GLY A 51 7.80 9.42 1.81
CA GLY A 51 6.97 10.61 1.70
C GLY A 51 5.69 10.48 2.50
N GLY A 52 4.80 11.46 2.36
CA GLY A 52 3.49 11.42 3.00
C GLY A 52 2.38 11.78 2.05
N ALA A 53 1.27 11.05 2.15
CA ALA A 53 -0.01 11.42 1.56
C ALA A 53 -1.16 11.43 2.59
N VAL A 54 -2.15 12.30 2.35
CA VAL A 54 -3.46 12.22 3.00
C VAL A 54 -4.45 11.72 1.96
N LEU A 55 -5.18 10.68 2.29
CA LEU A 55 -6.26 10.15 1.45
C LEU A 55 -7.60 10.51 2.11
N ASP A 56 -8.42 11.27 1.39
CA ASP A 56 -9.77 11.64 1.77
C ASP A 56 -10.75 11.50 0.60
N ASP A 57 -12.05 11.54 0.93
CA ASP A 57 -13.16 11.56 -0.02
C ASP A 57 -12.97 10.59 -1.19
N TYR A 58 -12.93 11.12 -2.41
CA TYR A 58 -12.83 10.36 -3.65
C TYR A 58 -11.50 9.59 -3.78
N GLN A 59 -10.43 10.05 -3.14
CA GLN A 59 -9.16 9.33 -3.12
C GLN A 59 -9.26 8.02 -2.33
N LEU A 60 -10.09 7.98 -1.28
CA LEU A 60 -10.39 6.74 -0.54
C LEU A 60 -11.20 5.75 -1.39
N ASP A 61 -12.15 6.24 -2.19
CA ASP A 61 -12.93 5.39 -3.10
C ASP A 61 -12.03 4.70 -4.12
N ARG A 62 -11.14 5.46 -4.77
CA ARG A 62 -10.16 4.92 -5.72
C ARG A 62 -9.20 3.94 -5.05
N PHE A 63 -8.74 4.25 -3.84
CA PHE A 63 -7.86 3.37 -3.09
C PHE A 63 -8.53 2.04 -2.75
N GLU A 64 -9.79 2.07 -2.31
CA GLU A 64 -10.56 0.86 -2.04
C GLU A 64 -10.78 0.00 -3.29
N GLU A 65 -11.17 0.62 -4.41
CA GLU A 65 -11.38 -0.09 -5.68
C GLU A 65 -10.14 -0.87 -6.11
N GLU A 66 -8.97 -0.22 -6.07
CA GLU A 66 -7.71 -0.84 -6.49
C GLU A 66 -7.22 -1.87 -5.47
N LEU A 67 -7.49 -1.71 -4.17
CA LEU A 67 -7.22 -2.75 -3.16
C LEU A 67 -8.10 -3.99 -3.38
N ARG A 68 -9.36 -3.82 -3.80
CA ARG A 68 -10.23 -4.94 -4.15
C ARG A 68 -9.74 -5.68 -5.40
N GLU A 69 -9.22 -4.96 -6.39
CA GLU A 69 -8.55 -5.55 -7.56
C GLU A 69 -7.28 -6.31 -7.16
N ALA A 70 -6.42 -5.70 -6.33
CA ALA A 70 -5.21 -6.33 -5.80
C ALA A 70 -5.53 -7.63 -5.05
N ARG A 71 -6.60 -7.61 -4.24
CA ARG A 71 -7.07 -8.80 -3.51
C ARG A 71 -7.50 -9.91 -4.46
N PHE A 72 -8.27 -9.58 -5.49
CA PHE A 72 -8.72 -10.53 -6.49
C PHE A 72 -7.53 -11.16 -7.21
N ASP A 73 -6.56 -10.35 -7.63
CA ASP A 73 -5.35 -10.84 -8.30
C ASP A 73 -4.50 -11.72 -7.39
N ALA A 74 -4.28 -11.30 -6.14
CA ALA A 74 -3.53 -12.06 -5.13
C ALA A 74 -4.18 -13.43 -4.84
N ALA A 75 -5.52 -13.49 -4.75
CA ALA A 75 -6.24 -14.73 -4.49
C ALA A 75 -6.05 -15.78 -5.59
N ASN A 76 -5.78 -15.35 -6.83
CA ASN A 76 -5.54 -16.23 -7.97
C ASN A 76 -4.05 -16.60 -8.17
N ARG A 77 -3.15 -16.14 -7.30
CA ARG A 77 -1.73 -16.51 -7.33
C ARG A 77 -1.47 -17.86 -6.63
N PRO A 78 -0.32 -18.51 -6.89
CA PRO A 78 0.16 -19.63 -6.09
C PRO A 78 0.29 -19.27 -4.60
N GLU A 79 0.47 -20.26 -3.73
CA GLU A 79 0.63 -20.05 -2.29
C GLU A 79 1.81 -19.14 -1.94
N GLY A 80 2.88 -19.20 -2.73
CA GLY A 80 3.98 -18.24 -2.67
C GLY A 80 4.59 -17.97 -4.05
N TRP A 81 5.07 -16.76 -4.25
CA TRP A 81 5.77 -16.35 -5.47
C TRP A 81 6.82 -15.27 -5.18
N ALA A 82 7.64 -14.95 -6.18
CA ALA A 82 8.66 -13.93 -6.09
C ALA A 82 8.28 -12.67 -6.88
N VAL A 83 8.19 -11.55 -6.18
CA VAL A 83 7.89 -10.22 -6.72
C VAL A 83 9.20 -9.50 -7.02
N LEU A 84 9.28 -8.85 -8.18
CA LEU A 84 10.42 -8.00 -8.54
C LEU A 84 10.36 -6.70 -7.74
N THR A 85 11.42 -6.41 -6.99
CA THR A 85 11.51 -5.24 -6.10
C THR A 85 12.61 -4.27 -6.50
N GLY A 86 13.43 -4.61 -7.51
CA GLY A 86 14.49 -3.73 -7.98
C GLY A 86 15.57 -4.44 -8.79
N TRP A 87 16.70 -3.75 -9.00
CA TRP A 87 17.89 -4.28 -9.66
C TRP A 87 19.13 -3.92 -8.87
N ASN A 88 20.09 -4.85 -8.74
CA ASN A 88 21.36 -4.60 -8.06
C ASN A 88 22.42 -3.91 -8.95
N ALA A 89 22.16 -3.83 -10.25
CA ALA A 89 23.02 -3.17 -11.24
C ALA A 89 22.16 -2.59 -12.39
N HIS A 90 22.26 -3.16 -13.59
CA HIS A 90 21.49 -2.71 -14.76
C HIS A 90 20.13 -3.41 -14.86
N ARG A 91 19.16 -2.80 -15.55
CA ARG A 91 17.83 -3.37 -15.77
C ARG A 91 17.87 -4.56 -16.74
N CYS A 92 18.22 -5.73 -16.22
CA CYS A 92 18.09 -7.01 -16.91
C CYS A 92 17.71 -8.13 -15.94
N LYS A 93 17.29 -9.27 -16.49
CA LYS A 93 16.79 -10.42 -15.71
C LYS A 93 17.82 -10.97 -14.71
N ASP A 94 19.10 -10.97 -15.08
CA ASP A 94 20.18 -11.52 -14.27
C ASP A 94 20.50 -10.67 -13.03
N PHE A 95 20.04 -9.42 -13.00
CA PHE A 95 20.25 -8.46 -11.92
C PHE A 95 18.98 -8.14 -11.14
N GLU A 96 17.88 -8.84 -11.41
CA GLU A 96 16.62 -8.67 -10.69
C GLU A 96 16.77 -9.03 -9.20
N ILE A 97 16.38 -8.10 -8.34
CA ILE A 97 16.14 -8.37 -6.92
C ILE A 97 14.68 -8.79 -6.81
N ARG A 98 14.45 -10.03 -6.41
CA ARG A 98 13.09 -10.55 -6.21
C ARG A 98 12.91 -10.97 -4.76
N LYS A 99 11.82 -10.53 -4.13
CA LYS A 99 11.47 -10.87 -2.75
C LYS A 99 10.27 -11.82 -2.71
N PRO A 100 10.26 -12.80 -1.79
CA PRO A 100 9.16 -13.74 -1.67
C PRO A 100 7.92 -13.07 -1.10
N VAL A 101 6.76 -13.57 -1.50
CA VAL A 101 5.44 -13.21 -0.98
C VAL A 101 4.68 -14.48 -0.69
N VAL A 102 4.01 -14.53 0.46
CA VAL A 102 3.07 -15.60 0.82
C VAL A 102 1.64 -15.08 0.62
N ARG A 103 0.84 -15.81 -0.14
CA ARG A 103 -0.53 -15.41 -0.52
C ARG A 103 -1.39 -15.04 0.67
N GLU A 104 -1.40 -15.88 1.70
CA GLU A 104 -2.22 -15.68 2.89
C GLU A 104 -1.84 -14.39 3.64
N GLN A 105 -0.54 -14.13 3.77
CA GLN A 105 -0.03 -12.93 4.43
C GLN A 105 -0.38 -11.67 3.63
N LEU A 106 -0.24 -11.72 2.30
CA LEU A 106 -0.61 -10.61 1.43
C LEU A 106 -2.12 -10.34 1.48
N LEU A 107 -2.96 -11.39 1.43
CA LEU A 107 -4.40 -11.23 1.52
C LEU A 107 -4.82 -10.62 2.85
N LYS A 108 -4.19 -11.06 3.96
CA LYS A 108 -4.41 -10.46 5.28
C LYS A 108 -4.03 -8.98 5.30
N LEU A 109 -2.89 -8.62 4.72
CA LEU A 109 -2.45 -7.23 4.62
C LEU A 109 -3.42 -6.36 3.82
N ILE A 110 -3.90 -6.86 2.67
CA ILE A 110 -4.91 -6.16 1.87
C ILE A 110 -6.22 -6.00 2.64
N ASP A 111 -6.65 -7.04 3.37
CA ASP A 111 -7.85 -6.99 4.20
C ASP A 111 -7.71 -5.95 5.34
N GLN A 112 -6.52 -5.82 5.95
CA GLN A 112 -6.25 -4.76 6.93
C GLN A 112 -6.30 -3.35 6.32
N LEU A 113 -5.79 -3.16 5.10
CA LEU A 113 -5.90 -1.89 4.38
C LEU A 113 -7.35 -1.55 4.02
N LEU A 114 -8.14 -2.54 3.61
CA LEU A 114 -9.57 -2.36 3.35
C LEU A 114 -10.36 -2.02 4.63
N GLU A 115 -10.02 -2.66 5.75
CA GLU A 115 -10.59 -2.34 7.06
C GLU A 115 -10.24 -0.90 7.47
N LEU A 116 -8.98 -0.47 7.27
CA LEU A 116 -8.55 0.90 7.51
C LEU A 116 -9.38 1.92 6.70
N VAL A 117 -9.63 1.67 5.41
CA VAL A 117 -10.48 2.54 4.58
C VAL A 117 -11.93 2.56 5.06
N SER A 118 -12.47 1.40 5.43
CA SER A 118 -13.82 1.29 6.00
C SER A 118 -13.95 2.09 7.30
N ASP A 119 -12.96 1.97 8.18
CA ASP A 119 -12.91 2.69 9.45
C ASP A 119 -12.78 4.20 9.26
N ALA A 120 -11.95 4.65 8.30
CA ALA A 120 -11.83 6.06 7.95
C ALA A 120 -13.20 6.65 7.61
N ARG A 121 -13.98 5.98 6.75
CA ARG A 121 -15.32 6.43 6.40
C ARG A 121 -16.30 6.40 7.57
N ALA A 122 -16.32 5.31 8.33
CA ALA A 122 -17.24 5.15 9.45
C ALA A 122 -17.02 6.23 10.53
N LYS A 123 -15.76 6.62 10.74
CA LYS A 123 -15.35 7.62 11.74
C LYS A 123 -15.25 9.04 11.16
N GLN A 124 -15.50 9.23 9.85
CA GLN A 124 -15.30 10.48 9.13
C GLN A 124 -13.87 11.04 9.29
N LEU A 125 -12.89 10.14 9.28
CA LEU A 125 -11.46 10.43 9.32
C LEU A 125 -10.83 10.22 7.95
N LYS A 126 -9.57 10.63 7.82
CA LYS A 126 -8.73 10.42 6.63
C LYS A 126 -7.76 9.28 6.89
N VAL A 127 -7.22 8.70 5.81
CA VAL A 127 -6.05 7.81 5.92
C VAL A 127 -4.79 8.66 5.75
N ILE A 128 -3.93 8.61 6.75
CA ILE A 128 -2.64 9.28 6.75
C ILE A 128 -1.56 8.25 6.43
N VAL A 129 -0.73 8.53 5.43
CA VAL A 129 0.43 7.74 5.08
C VAL A 129 1.69 8.49 5.48
N SER A 130 2.57 7.84 6.23
CA SER A 130 3.87 8.39 6.65
C SER A 130 4.98 7.42 6.29
N GLY A 131 5.81 7.79 5.34
CA GLY A 131 7.08 7.14 5.04
C GLY A 131 8.21 7.61 5.99
N ASP A 132 9.22 6.76 6.12
CA ASP A 132 10.44 7.00 6.92
C ASP A 132 11.53 7.80 6.19
#